data_AF-A0A7S1TC23-F1
#
_entry.id   AF-A0A7S1TC23-F1
#
_cell.length_a   1.000
_cell.length_b   1.000
_cell.length_c   1.000
_cell.angle_alpha   90.00
_cell.angle_beta   90.00
_cell.angle_gamma   90.00
#
_symmetry.space_group_name_H-M   'P 1'
#
loop_
_entity.id
_entity.type
_entity.pdbx_description
1 polymer ?
#
loop_
_entity_poly.entity_id
_entity_poly.type
_entity_poly.pdbx_seq_one_letter_code
_entity_poly.pdbx_strand_id
1 'polypeptide(L)'
;MLAWLLVVLSVGFQVVYGTAVLNGETKRWHKVELTWLGPFASETGDPNPFLDYRLTVTFAHSASGKSLVVPGFFAADGDAAETSATEGDQWRVNFSPDELGTWEYTVSFVTGANVAVSNDPGTPMSPDGDTGSFVVTETDKSWPDFRQRGRLIYVGERYLKFAGTNDYFLKLGSDSPEGLLDFEDFDNTPELNPGQRRSWSAHLQDWKEGDPTWQEGKGKGLIGAINYLSGRNLNAVSFLTHSYLGSDGNVFIYLGPKERFRIDISKLDQWGIVFDHMTTMGIFAHFKFGEAQSLNSWDNGTLGIERKLYYRELVSRFSHLLALNWNLGEEVVFPVDAIPYTNERRIKMRDTAFRQNRGLIIPIETIKSFASYIVSVDPYGHNVALHTYPTEDVKGPAYEAIIGFDAIRTASLQSNSFLNTTFEDALRWVNASTVAGSPLVVTSDEQGPWESGILADSLDPEHDLNRSSVLWPHFLAGGAGFESYAGWWFFPQSDLSLNDYRSRDKWWTQMLRVFEFFLGFDLPFW
;
A
#
# COMPACT_ATOMS: atom_id res chain seq x y z
N MET A 1 37.71 49.94 -45.38
CA MET A 1 37.36 48.60 -44.84
C MET A 1 36.41 48.83 -43.67
N LEU A 2 35.12 48.57 -43.87
CA LEU A 2 34.10 48.71 -42.82
C LEU A 2 34.11 47.46 -41.92
N ALA A 3 34.22 47.68 -40.61
CA ALA A 3 34.06 46.66 -39.59
C ALA A 3 32.58 46.53 -39.23
N TRP A 4 32.05 45.30 -39.33
CA TRP A 4 30.70 44.96 -38.87
C TRP A 4 30.76 44.58 -37.40
N LEU A 5 30.01 45.30 -36.56
CA LEU A 5 29.79 44.98 -35.16
C LEU A 5 28.66 43.92 -35.09
N LEU A 6 28.97 42.71 -34.64
CA LEU A 6 27.95 41.72 -34.29
C LEU A 6 27.44 42.03 -32.88
N VAL A 7 26.16 42.37 -32.76
CA VAL A 7 25.46 42.46 -31.47
C VAL A 7 24.83 41.11 -31.20
N VAL A 8 25.36 40.38 -30.22
CA VAL A 8 24.74 39.17 -29.68
C VAL A 8 23.72 39.61 -28.64
N LEU A 9 22.42 39.50 -28.97
CA LEU A 9 21.33 39.65 -28.02
C LEU A 9 21.18 38.33 -27.24
N SER A 10 21.70 38.29 -26.03
CA SER A 10 21.38 37.23 -25.07
C SER A 10 19.97 37.50 -24.51
N VAL A 11 18.97 36.76 -25.01
CA VAL A 11 17.66 36.70 -24.37
C VAL A 11 17.79 35.78 -23.17
N GLY A 12 17.98 36.34 -21.98
CA GLY A 12 17.91 35.59 -20.74
C GLY A 12 16.47 35.20 -20.48
N PHE A 13 16.13 33.92 -20.61
CA PHE A 13 14.91 33.38 -20.01
C PHE A 13 15.11 33.40 -18.50
N GLN A 14 14.42 34.30 -17.79
CA GLN A 14 14.19 34.09 -16.37
C GLN A 14 13.17 32.95 -16.26
N VAL A 15 13.65 31.77 -15.88
CA VAL A 15 12.77 30.73 -15.34
C VAL A 15 12.18 31.32 -14.06
N VAL A 16 10.86 31.55 -14.06
CA VAL A 16 10.13 31.93 -12.84
C VAL A 16 10.02 30.66 -12.00
N TYR A 17 11.02 30.43 -11.15
CA TYR A 17 10.92 29.44 -10.09
C TYR A 17 9.88 29.92 -9.06
N GLY A 18 8.99 29.03 -8.61
CA GLY A 18 8.11 29.32 -7.47
C GLY A 18 6.65 29.64 -7.79
N THR A 19 6.00 28.91 -8.69
CA THR A 19 4.53 28.79 -8.65
C THR A 19 4.17 27.36 -9.01
N ALA A 20 3.36 26.72 -8.16
CA ALA A 20 2.89 25.37 -8.41
C ALA A 20 2.02 25.30 -9.69
N VAL A 21 2.22 24.28 -10.50
CA VAL A 21 1.24 23.82 -11.48
C VAL A 21 0.26 22.90 -10.76
N LEU A 22 -1.01 23.28 -10.74
CA LEU A 22 -2.09 22.46 -10.18
C LEU A 22 -2.69 21.58 -11.27
N ASN A 23 -2.69 20.26 -11.04
CA ASN A 23 -3.36 19.26 -11.87
C ASN A 23 -4.41 18.48 -11.06
N GLY A 24 -5.40 17.92 -11.75
CA GLY A 24 -6.51 17.19 -11.15
C GLY A 24 -7.76 18.04 -10.88
N GLU A 25 -8.86 17.36 -10.54
CA GLU A 25 -10.12 18.02 -10.22
C GLU A 25 -10.09 18.54 -8.77
N THR A 26 -10.33 19.83 -8.53
CA THR A 26 -10.39 20.41 -7.18
C THR A 26 -11.72 20.09 -6.49
N LYS A 27 -11.92 18.81 -6.19
CA LYS A 27 -13.11 18.24 -5.56
C LYS A 27 -12.73 17.47 -4.30
N ARG A 28 -13.64 17.45 -3.33
CA ARG A 28 -13.46 16.70 -2.09
C ARG A 28 -13.21 15.22 -2.40
N TRP A 29 -12.19 14.64 -1.76
CA TRP A 29 -11.70 13.27 -1.93
C TRP A 29 -10.89 12.98 -3.20
N HIS A 30 -10.71 13.94 -4.10
CA HIS A 30 -9.94 13.73 -5.33
C HIS A 30 -8.46 13.97 -5.10
N LYS A 31 -7.60 13.25 -5.84
CA LYS A 31 -6.19 13.59 -5.93
C LYS A 31 -6.03 14.94 -6.64
N VAL A 32 -5.40 15.88 -5.97
CA VAL A 32 -4.91 17.17 -6.47
C VAL A 32 -3.39 17.12 -6.44
N GLU A 33 -2.76 17.36 -7.57
CA GLU A 33 -1.31 17.36 -7.69
C GLU A 33 -0.82 18.81 -7.80
N LEU A 34 0.14 19.17 -6.95
CA LEU A 34 0.90 20.41 -7.11
C LEU A 34 2.31 20.04 -7.51
N THR A 35 2.78 20.57 -8.64
CA THR A 35 4.13 20.32 -9.16
C THR A 35 4.90 21.62 -9.33
N TRP A 36 6.15 21.64 -8.90
CA TRP A 36 7.04 22.78 -9.01
C TRP A 36 8.27 22.46 -9.84
N LEU A 37 8.80 23.49 -10.51
CA LEU A 37 10.19 23.51 -10.95
C LEU A 37 11.10 23.66 -9.72
N GLY A 38 11.98 22.70 -9.53
CA GLY A 38 13.00 22.67 -8.48
C GLY A 38 14.40 22.45 -9.05
N PRO A 39 15.35 21.96 -8.25
CA PRO A 39 16.66 21.57 -8.74
C PRO A 39 16.51 20.41 -9.73
N PHE A 40 17.31 20.45 -10.79
CA PHE A 40 17.48 19.29 -11.65
C PHE A 40 18.16 18.16 -10.86
N ALA A 41 17.64 16.95 -10.96
CA ALA A 41 18.20 15.76 -10.36
C ALA A 41 17.98 14.54 -11.26
N SER A 42 18.59 13.41 -10.90
CA SER A 42 18.37 12.12 -11.54
C SER A 42 18.37 11.01 -10.52
N GLU A 43 17.76 9.87 -10.82
CA GLU A 43 17.68 8.71 -9.93
C GLU A 43 19.06 8.30 -9.37
N THR A 44 20.12 8.48 -10.16
CA THR A 44 21.52 8.20 -9.77
C THR A 44 22.33 9.44 -9.37
N GLY A 45 21.71 10.62 -9.30
CA GLY A 45 22.36 11.91 -9.09
C GLY A 45 23.00 12.09 -7.70
N ASP A 46 23.92 13.05 -7.60
CA ASP A 46 24.54 13.48 -6.34
C ASP A 46 24.39 15.01 -6.24
N PRO A 47 23.65 15.57 -5.25
CA PRO A 47 23.03 14.90 -4.10
C PRO A 47 21.93 13.88 -4.47
N ASN A 48 21.64 12.92 -3.58
CA ASN A 48 20.60 11.93 -3.83
C ASN A 48 19.20 12.60 -3.76
N PRO A 49 18.41 12.63 -4.86
CA PRO A 49 17.11 13.32 -4.89
C PRO A 49 16.12 12.82 -3.85
N PHE A 50 16.21 11.54 -3.47
CA PHE A 50 15.26 10.91 -2.55
C PHE A 50 15.63 11.15 -1.08
N LEU A 51 16.92 11.32 -0.79
CA LEU A 51 17.45 11.30 0.58
C LEU A 51 17.94 12.68 1.05
N ASP A 52 18.54 13.46 0.14
CA ASP A 52 19.22 14.72 0.45
C ASP A 52 18.38 15.96 0.10
N TYR A 53 17.13 15.75 -0.31
CA TYR A 53 16.12 16.78 -0.49
C TYR A 53 14.85 16.41 0.26
N ARG A 54 14.16 17.41 0.80
CA ARG A 54 12.88 17.22 1.48
C ARG A 54 11.90 18.29 1.05
N LEU A 55 10.98 17.92 0.16
CA LEU A 55 9.78 18.70 -0.16
C LEU A 55 8.68 18.32 0.83
N THR A 56 8.10 19.32 1.47
CA THR A 56 6.95 19.19 2.37
C THR A 56 6.01 20.36 2.12
N VAL A 57 4.71 20.09 2.01
CA VAL A 57 3.71 21.13 1.76
C VAL A 57 2.68 21.12 2.88
N THR A 58 2.49 22.26 3.53
CA THR A 58 1.46 22.44 4.54
C THR A 58 0.21 22.97 3.86
N PHE A 59 -0.89 22.21 3.93
CA PHE A 59 -2.20 22.62 3.45
C PHE A 59 -3.07 23.03 4.64
N ALA A 60 -3.69 24.21 4.58
CA ALA A 60 -4.57 24.72 5.61
C ALA A 60 -5.95 25.07 5.03
N HIS A 61 -7.02 24.56 5.64
CA HIS A 61 -8.38 24.91 5.26
C HIS A 61 -8.79 26.22 5.94
N SER A 62 -9.10 27.25 5.16
CA SER A 62 -9.28 28.61 5.68
C SER A 62 -10.45 28.75 6.67
N ALA A 63 -11.51 27.94 6.52
CA ALA A 63 -12.70 28.05 7.36
C ALA A 63 -12.62 27.26 8.67
N SER A 64 -12.07 26.05 8.65
CA SER A 64 -11.98 25.20 9.86
C SER A 64 -10.67 25.35 10.62
N GLY A 65 -9.63 25.87 9.96
CA GLY A 65 -8.26 25.90 10.50
C GLY A 65 -7.57 24.55 10.49
N LYS A 66 -8.17 23.51 9.90
CA LYS A 66 -7.53 22.21 9.72
C LYS A 66 -6.24 22.35 8.91
N SER A 67 -5.19 21.66 9.34
CA SER A 67 -3.88 21.70 8.70
C SER A 67 -3.31 20.29 8.52
N LEU A 68 -2.76 20.03 7.33
CA LEU A 68 -2.15 18.76 6.95
C LEU A 68 -0.75 19.02 6.37
N VAL A 69 0.24 18.28 6.84
CA VAL A 69 1.64 18.39 6.40
C VAL A 69 1.95 17.21 5.50
N VAL A 70 1.98 17.43 4.20
CA VAL A 70 2.05 16.36 3.20
C VAL A 70 3.46 16.27 2.63
N PRO A 71 4.11 15.09 2.68
CA PRO A 71 5.42 14.90 2.06
C PRO A 71 5.32 14.89 0.53
N GLY A 72 6.18 15.66 -0.13
CA GLY A 72 6.38 15.59 -1.58
C GLY A 72 7.54 14.66 -1.98
N PHE A 73 7.73 14.48 -3.28
CA PHE A 73 8.70 13.59 -3.92
C PHE A 73 9.28 14.18 -5.21
N PHE A 74 10.40 13.60 -5.67
CA PHE A 74 11.01 13.91 -6.96
C PHE A 74 10.31 13.15 -8.10
N ALA A 75 9.86 13.87 -9.12
CA ALA A 75 8.99 13.38 -10.19
C ALA A 75 9.64 13.41 -11.57
N ALA A 76 10.97 13.46 -11.66
CA ALA A 76 11.73 13.53 -12.92
C ALA A 76 11.22 14.66 -13.83
N ASP A 77 10.67 14.32 -15.00
CA ASP A 77 10.11 15.25 -15.98
C ASP A 77 8.61 15.56 -15.76
N GLY A 78 8.00 14.96 -14.74
CA GLY A 78 6.59 15.12 -14.37
C GLY A 78 5.64 14.22 -15.14
N ASP A 79 6.12 13.39 -16.07
CA ASP A 79 5.32 12.47 -16.88
C ASP A 79 6.04 11.11 -17.05
N ALA A 80 6.78 10.69 -16.02
CA ALA A 80 7.71 9.57 -16.10
C ALA A 80 7.03 8.22 -16.40
N ALA A 81 5.73 8.08 -16.11
CA ALA A 81 4.97 6.91 -16.51
C ALA A 81 4.91 6.73 -18.03
N GLU A 82 4.85 7.83 -18.79
CA GLU A 82 4.80 7.85 -20.25
C GLU A 82 6.19 7.92 -20.87
N THR A 83 7.11 8.68 -20.27
CA THR A 83 8.41 8.99 -20.88
C THR A 83 9.54 8.06 -20.43
N SER A 84 9.33 7.27 -19.38
CA SER A 84 10.39 6.54 -18.65
C SER A 84 11.52 7.43 -18.16
N ALA A 85 11.25 8.73 -17.92
CA ALA A 85 12.29 9.66 -17.50
C ALA A 85 12.86 9.29 -16.13
N THR A 86 14.18 9.28 -16.04
CA THR A 86 14.96 9.03 -14.82
C THR A 86 15.59 10.31 -14.26
N GLU A 87 15.34 11.45 -14.90
CA GLU A 87 15.89 12.74 -14.54
C GLU A 87 14.97 13.89 -14.97
N GLY A 88 15.17 15.05 -14.35
CA GLY A 88 14.38 16.24 -14.61
C GLY A 88 14.38 17.18 -13.41
N ASP A 89 13.48 18.15 -13.43
CA ASP A 89 13.39 19.23 -12.46
C ASP A 89 12.00 19.35 -11.81
N GLN A 90 11.14 18.34 -11.96
CA GLN A 90 9.80 18.32 -11.38
C GLN A 90 9.79 17.74 -9.97
N TRP A 91 9.17 18.47 -9.05
CA TRP A 91 8.95 18.06 -7.67
C TRP A 91 7.47 18.17 -7.35
N ARG A 92 6.87 17.09 -6.82
CA ARG A 92 5.41 16.95 -6.74
C ARG A 92 4.94 16.62 -5.32
N VAL A 93 3.73 17.05 -4.99
CA VAL A 93 2.96 16.53 -3.86
C VAL A 93 1.58 16.08 -4.33
N ASN A 94 1.10 14.96 -3.78
CA ASN A 94 -0.24 14.44 -4.02
C ASN A 94 -1.11 14.73 -2.80
N PHE A 95 -2.12 15.58 -2.96
CA PHE A 95 -3.04 16.00 -1.91
C PHE A 95 -4.46 15.52 -2.17
N SER A 96 -5.17 15.07 -1.13
CA SER A 96 -6.60 14.71 -1.23
C SER A 96 -7.41 15.49 -0.19
N PRO A 97 -8.02 16.63 -0.56
CA PRO A 97 -8.79 17.47 0.36
C PRO A 97 -10.04 16.75 0.85
N ASP A 98 -10.39 16.96 2.12
CA ASP A 98 -11.56 16.34 2.76
C ASP A 98 -12.63 17.34 3.23
N GLU A 99 -12.39 18.63 3.01
CA GLU A 99 -13.30 19.71 3.34
C GLU A 99 -13.56 20.60 2.11
N LEU A 100 -14.81 21.06 1.98
CA LEU A 100 -15.24 21.99 0.94
C LEU A 100 -14.80 23.41 1.29
N GLY A 101 -14.39 24.19 0.29
CA GLY A 101 -13.96 25.57 0.47
C GLY A 101 -12.50 25.78 0.10
N THR A 102 -11.94 26.89 0.56
CA THR A 102 -10.58 27.31 0.21
C THR A 102 -9.56 26.56 1.03
N TRP A 103 -8.63 25.91 0.32
CA TRP A 103 -7.40 25.39 0.89
C TRP A 103 -6.23 26.28 0.45
N GLU A 104 -5.44 26.69 1.42
CA GLU A 104 -4.19 27.43 1.23
C GLU A 104 -3.03 26.46 1.39
N TYR A 105 -1.93 26.67 0.68
CA TYR A 105 -0.71 25.88 0.83
C TYR A 105 0.51 26.75 1.07
N THR A 106 1.48 26.21 1.80
CA THR A 106 2.82 26.77 1.99
C THR A 106 3.86 25.68 1.81
N VAL A 107 4.86 25.94 0.96
CA VAL A 107 5.92 24.99 0.62
C VAL A 107 7.11 25.17 1.55
N SER A 108 7.64 24.06 2.05
CA SER A 108 8.99 23.97 2.59
C SER A 108 9.82 23.03 1.73
N PHE A 109 10.95 23.51 1.24
CA PHE A 109 11.85 22.71 0.43
C PHE A 109 13.31 22.95 0.80
N VAL A 110 13.94 21.89 1.30
CA VAL A 110 15.26 21.98 1.91
C VAL A 110 16.19 20.90 1.36
N THR A 111 17.49 21.19 1.36
CA THR A 111 18.55 20.24 1.04
C THR A 111 19.51 20.05 2.22
N GLY A 112 20.11 18.87 2.32
CA GLY A 112 21.06 18.52 3.36
C GLY A 112 21.22 17.01 3.47
N ALA A 113 22.32 16.56 4.07
CA ALA A 113 22.61 15.13 4.19
C ALA A 113 21.48 14.40 4.94
N ASN A 114 20.85 13.40 4.29
CA ASN A 114 19.74 12.61 4.83
C ASN A 114 18.54 13.44 5.32
N VAL A 115 18.36 14.66 4.81
CA VAL A 115 17.34 15.60 5.30
C VAL A 115 15.92 15.04 5.11
N ALA A 116 15.68 14.18 4.12
CA ALA A 116 14.38 13.55 3.89
C ALA A 116 13.84 12.78 5.11
N VAL A 117 14.73 12.19 5.92
CA VAL A 117 14.38 11.24 6.99
C VAL A 117 14.96 11.59 8.36
N SER A 118 15.53 12.78 8.50
CA SER A 118 16.09 13.30 9.75
C SER A 118 15.29 14.49 10.28
N ASN A 119 15.56 14.90 11.52
CA ASN A 119 14.99 16.11 12.12
C ASN A 119 15.80 17.37 11.81
N ASP A 120 16.82 17.27 10.95
CA ASP A 120 17.62 18.43 10.54
C ASP A 120 16.71 19.42 9.77
N PRO A 121 16.73 20.73 10.07
CA PRO A 121 15.98 21.72 9.31
C PRO A 121 16.43 21.81 7.85
N GLY A 122 17.67 21.42 7.52
CA GLY A 122 18.26 21.55 6.19
C GLY A 122 18.56 23.01 5.81
N THR A 123 19.02 23.19 4.59
CA THR A 123 19.21 24.50 3.95
C THR A 123 18.06 24.75 2.97
N PRO A 124 17.27 25.83 3.14
CA PRO A 124 16.20 26.19 2.21
C PRO A 124 16.70 26.37 0.78
N MET A 125 15.87 25.96 -0.18
CA MET A 125 16.12 26.14 -1.60
C MET A 125 14.82 26.31 -2.38
N SER A 126 14.88 26.93 -3.55
CA SER A 126 13.67 27.14 -4.36
C SER A 126 12.97 25.81 -4.70
N PRO A 127 11.62 25.71 -4.54
CA PRO A 127 10.66 26.78 -4.27
C PRO A 127 10.24 26.97 -2.79
N ASP A 128 11.13 26.80 -1.81
CA ASP A 128 10.84 27.07 -0.39
C ASP A 128 10.17 28.44 -0.18
N GLY A 129 9.10 28.44 0.61
CA GLY A 129 8.30 29.64 0.88
C GLY A 129 7.24 29.97 -0.18
N ASP A 130 7.12 29.19 -1.26
CA ASP A 130 6.00 29.35 -2.20
C ASP A 130 4.66 29.14 -1.48
N THR A 131 3.65 29.91 -1.90
CA THR A 131 2.30 29.86 -1.32
C THR A 131 1.24 29.98 -2.41
N GLY A 132 0.06 29.45 -2.15
CA GLY A 132 -1.09 29.60 -3.04
C GLY A 132 -2.37 29.07 -2.42
N SER A 133 -3.43 29.04 -3.21
CA SER A 133 -4.71 28.49 -2.77
C SER A 133 -5.54 27.97 -3.94
N PHE A 134 -6.50 27.10 -3.62
CA PHE A 134 -7.51 26.63 -4.55
C PHE A 134 -8.81 26.34 -3.80
N VAL A 135 -9.92 26.31 -4.55
CA VAL A 135 -11.25 26.04 -3.99
C VAL A 135 -11.65 24.61 -4.28
N VAL A 136 -12.03 23.90 -3.23
CA VAL A 136 -12.53 22.53 -3.27
C VAL A 136 -14.06 22.53 -3.32
N THR A 137 -14.59 21.85 -4.32
CA THR A 137 -16.02 21.67 -4.54
C THR A 137 -16.46 20.23 -4.25
N GLU A 138 -17.76 19.97 -4.31
CA GLU A 138 -18.28 18.63 -4.03
C GLU A 138 -17.90 17.63 -5.13
N THR A 139 -17.70 16.38 -4.72
CA THR A 139 -17.48 15.26 -5.64
C THR A 139 -18.75 14.99 -6.46
N ASP A 140 -18.57 14.58 -7.71
CA ASP A 140 -19.65 14.14 -8.62
C ASP A 140 -19.56 12.64 -8.96
N LYS A 141 -18.68 11.90 -8.29
CA LYS A 141 -18.49 10.48 -8.53
C LYS A 141 -19.60 9.64 -7.90
N SER A 142 -19.84 8.48 -8.48
CA SER A 142 -20.82 7.49 -8.01
C SER A 142 -20.12 6.22 -7.54
N TRP A 143 -20.72 5.52 -6.57
CA TRP A 143 -20.30 4.16 -6.19
C TRP A 143 -20.16 3.26 -7.44
N PRO A 144 -19.11 2.43 -7.57
CA PRO A 144 -18.14 2.01 -6.55
C PRO A 144 -16.94 2.94 -6.30
N ASP A 145 -16.83 4.06 -7.01
CA ASP A 145 -15.72 5.00 -6.82
C ASP A 145 -15.67 5.51 -5.37
N PHE A 146 -14.55 5.28 -4.67
CA PHE A 146 -14.43 5.67 -3.27
C PHE A 146 -14.53 7.18 -3.07
N ARG A 147 -14.28 8.00 -4.10
CA ARG A 147 -14.49 9.45 -4.04
C ARG A 147 -15.95 9.83 -3.79
N GLN A 148 -16.89 8.91 -3.98
CA GLN A 148 -18.30 9.12 -3.61
C GLN A 148 -18.55 9.05 -2.09
N ARG A 149 -17.76 8.24 -1.36
CA ARG A 149 -17.94 8.00 0.09
C ARG A 149 -16.82 8.60 0.95
N GLY A 150 -15.69 8.94 0.35
CA GLY A 150 -14.52 9.51 1.02
C GLY A 150 -13.56 8.46 1.58
N ARG A 151 -12.66 8.92 2.44
CA ARG A 151 -11.57 8.10 2.99
C ARG A 151 -12.10 7.07 4.01
N LEU A 152 -11.53 5.87 4.01
CA LEU A 152 -11.74 4.90 5.09
C LEU A 152 -10.98 5.32 6.34
N ILE A 153 -11.67 5.34 7.47
CA ILE A 153 -11.13 5.75 8.76
C ILE A 153 -11.40 4.68 9.82
N TYR A 154 -10.43 4.50 10.71
CA TYR A 154 -10.62 3.78 11.96
C TYR A 154 -11.33 4.69 12.95
N VAL A 155 -12.44 4.20 13.53
CA VAL A 155 -13.32 4.99 14.40
C VAL A 155 -13.29 4.56 15.86
N GLY A 156 -12.28 3.77 16.27
CA GLY A 156 -12.21 3.21 17.62
C GLY A 156 -13.09 1.97 17.83
N GLU A 157 -13.61 1.39 16.74
CA GLU A 157 -14.50 0.24 16.72
C GLU A 157 -13.92 -0.90 15.84
N ARG A 158 -14.59 -2.05 15.81
CA ARG A 158 -14.14 -3.27 15.11
C ARG A 158 -14.07 -3.14 13.58
N TYR A 159 -14.72 -2.13 13.01
CA TYR A 159 -14.86 -1.95 11.57
C TYR A 159 -14.46 -0.54 11.15
N LEU A 160 -13.98 -0.41 9.92
CA LEU A 160 -13.70 0.90 9.32
C LEU A 160 -14.99 1.55 8.82
N LYS A 161 -14.98 2.88 8.73
CA LYS A 161 -16.08 3.66 8.13
C LYS A 161 -15.58 4.58 7.04
N PHE A 162 -16.44 4.87 6.07
CA PHE A 162 -16.22 5.95 5.12
C PHE A 162 -16.45 7.30 5.80
N ALA A 163 -15.46 8.20 5.78
CA ALA A 163 -15.53 9.50 6.44
C ALA A 163 -16.64 10.42 5.88
N GLY A 164 -16.98 10.29 4.60
CA GLY A 164 -17.99 11.12 3.94
C GLY A 164 -19.43 10.67 4.17
N THR A 165 -19.68 9.38 4.41
CA THR A 165 -21.04 8.82 4.56
C THR A 165 -21.30 8.16 5.91
N ASN A 166 -20.25 7.86 6.68
CA ASN A 166 -20.29 7.10 7.93
C ASN A 166 -20.74 5.63 7.75
N ASP A 167 -20.79 5.13 6.51
CA ASP A 167 -21.08 3.73 6.22
C ASP A 167 -19.93 2.83 6.65
N TYR A 168 -20.25 1.69 7.23
CA TYR A 168 -19.26 0.66 7.54
C TYR A 168 -18.67 0.03 6.26
N PHE A 169 -17.41 -0.39 6.35
CA PHE A 169 -16.70 -1.10 5.29
C PHE A 169 -16.34 -2.50 5.76
N LEU A 170 -16.74 -3.49 4.98
CA LEU A 170 -16.17 -4.83 5.03
C LEU A 170 -15.20 -4.98 3.86
N LYS A 171 -14.13 -5.73 4.06
CA LYS A 171 -13.12 -6.04 3.03
C LYS A 171 -13.39 -7.42 2.44
N LEU A 172 -13.32 -7.57 1.12
CA LEU A 172 -13.53 -8.83 0.42
C LEU A 172 -12.76 -8.86 -0.89
N GLY A 173 -11.78 -9.76 -1.03
CA GLY A 173 -10.90 -9.69 -2.18
C GLY A 173 -9.87 -10.80 -2.32
N SER A 174 -8.81 -10.50 -3.05
CA SER A 174 -7.72 -11.41 -3.33
C SER A 174 -6.47 -11.00 -2.57
N ASP A 175 -5.87 -11.95 -1.86
CA ASP A 175 -4.55 -11.76 -1.26
C ASP A 175 -3.44 -12.12 -2.26
N SER A 176 -3.76 -13.03 -3.20
CA SER A 176 -2.85 -13.46 -4.26
C SER A 176 -3.07 -12.73 -5.60
N PRO A 177 -2.05 -12.63 -6.46
CA PRO A 177 -0.67 -12.96 -6.13
C PRO A 177 -0.08 -11.85 -5.26
N GLU A 178 0.74 -12.21 -4.28
CA GLU A 178 1.55 -11.24 -3.55
C GLU A 178 2.39 -10.39 -4.51
N GLY A 179 2.92 -11.01 -5.56
CA GLY A 179 3.64 -10.39 -6.66
C GLY A 179 2.76 -9.69 -7.71
N LEU A 180 1.60 -9.11 -7.36
CA LEU A 180 0.75 -8.35 -8.29
C LEU A 180 1.54 -7.31 -9.11
N LEU A 181 2.49 -6.65 -8.43
CA LEU A 181 3.32 -5.59 -8.99
C LEU A 181 4.55 -6.10 -9.77
N ASP A 182 4.78 -7.41 -9.84
CA ASP A 182 5.72 -8.02 -10.79
C ASP A 182 5.03 -8.18 -12.16
N PHE A 183 4.76 -7.05 -12.80
CA PHE A 183 3.99 -6.97 -14.04
C PHE A 183 4.84 -6.47 -15.20
N GLU A 184 4.78 -7.17 -16.33
CA GLU A 184 5.71 -6.99 -17.45
C GLU A 184 5.65 -5.62 -18.15
N ASP A 185 4.52 -4.91 -18.02
CA ASP A 185 4.32 -3.59 -18.62
C ASP A 185 4.87 -2.44 -17.75
N PHE A 186 5.27 -2.72 -16.51
CA PHE A 186 5.97 -1.74 -15.68
C PHE A 186 7.44 -1.61 -16.09
N ASP A 187 7.94 -0.38 -16.11
CA ASP A 187 9.33 -0.09 -16.40
C ASP A 187 10.28 -0.76 -15.40
N ASN A 188 11.45 -1.15 -15.89
CA ASN A 188 12.52 -1.81 -15.13
C ASN A 188 12.04 -2.94 -14.20
N THR A 189 11.12 -3.77 -14.69
CA THR A 189 10.63 -4.99 -14.04
C THR A 189 11.21 -6.22 -14.74
N PRO A 190 12.50 -6.55 -14.50
CA PRO A 190 13.15 -7.71 -15.13
C PRO A 190 12.48 -8.99 -14.66
N GLU A 191 12.53 -10.07 -15.43
CA GLU A 191 12.07 -11.38 -14.95
C GLU A 191 13.22 -12.07 -14.19
N LEU A 192 13.23 -11.95 -12.85
CA LEU A 192 14.28 -12.59 -12.02
C LEU A 192 14.02 -14.08 -11.80
N ASN A 193 12.75 -14.48 -11.78
CA ASN A 193 12.31 -15.87 -11.63
C ASN A 193 11.47 -16.27 -12.86
N PRO A 194 11.96 -17.18 -13.72
CA PRO A 194 11.26 -17.56 -14.94
C PRO A 194 9.83 -18.08 -14.69
N GLY A 195 8.86 -17.54 -15.42
CA GLY A 195 7.45 -17.91 -15.35
C GLY A 195 6.66 -17.27 -14.22
N GLN A 196 7.28 -16.40 -13.41
CA GLN A 196 6.61 -15.69 -12.32
C GLN A 196 6.22 -14.25 -12.67
N ARG A 197 6.75 -13.66 -13.75
CA ARG A 197 6.31 -12.32 -14.16
C ARG A 197 4.89 -12.35 -14.73
N ARG A 198 4.05 -11.40 -14.33
CA ARG A 198 2.65 -11.33 -14.72
C ARG A 198 2.48 -10.59 -16.04
N SER A 199 1.46 -10.99 -16.82
CA SER A 199 1.06 -10.31 -18.07
C SER A 199 -0.40 -9.87 -18.03
N TRP A 200 -1.20 -10.49 -17.16
CA TRP A 200 -2.64 -10.35 -17.04
C TRP A 200 -3.37 -10.45 -18.39
N SER A 201 -2.81 -11.23 -19.31
CA SER A 201 -3.30 -11.34 -20.70
C SER A 201 -4.74 -11.86 -20.78
N ALA A 202 -5.15 -12.72 -19.83
CA ALA A 202 -6.52 -13.20 -19.71
C ALA A 202 -7.53 -12.06 -19.43
N HIS A 203 -7.06 -10.92 -18.93
CA HIS A 203 -7.87 -9.77 -18.54
C HIS A 203 -7.86 -8.61 -19.54
N LEU A 204 -7.16 -8.75 -20.67
CA LEU A 204 -7.24 -7.77 -21.77
C LEU A 204 -8.69 -7.56 -22.26
N GLN A 205 -9.53 -8.58 -22.11
CA GLN A 205 -10.97 -8.52 -22.45
C GLN A 205 -11.81 -7.68 -21.47
N ASP A 206 -11.31 -7.42 -20.26
CA ASP A 206 -12.02 -6.64 -19.25
C ASP A 206 -11.64 -5.15 -19.27
N TRP A 207 -10.53 -4.81 -19.93
CA TRP A 207 -10.17 -3.43 -20.20
C TRP A 207 -11.18 -2.80 -21.16
N LYS A 208 -11.60 -1.58 -20.87
CA LYS A 208 -12.63 -0.84 -21.60
C LYS A 208 -12.05 0.44 -22.16
N GLU A 209 -12.64 0.93 -23.25
CA GLU A 209 -12.29 2.23 -23.80
C GLU A 209 -12.48 3.33 -22.74
N GLY A 210 -11.44 4.13 -22.52
CA GLY A 210 -11.40 5.17 -21.49
C GLY A 210 -10.72 4.75 -20.19
N ASP A 211 -10.47 3.45 -19.97
CA ASP A 211 -9.63 2.99 -18.87
C ASP A 211 -8.18 3.45 -19.08
N PRO A 212 -7.43 3.69 -17.98
CA PRO A 212 -6.08 4.22 -18.09
C PRO A 212 -5.12 3.20 -18.73
N THR A 213 -4.10 3.75 -19.37
CA THR A 213 -2.94 3.04 -19.95
C THR A 213 -1.75 3.97 -19.88
N TRP A 214 -0.55 3.44 -20.11
CA TRP A 214 0.65 4.25 -20.37
C TRP A 214 1.38 3.74 -21.61
N GLN A 215 2.35 4.51 -22.11
CA GLN A 215 3.28 4.13 -23.19
C GLN A 215 2.58 3.44 -24.37
N GLU A 216 1.58 4.11 -24.93
CA GLU A 216 0.83 3.63 -26.09
C GLU A 216 0.11 2.29 -25.87
N GLY A 217 -0.46 2.09 -24.67
CA GLY A 217 -1.39 0.99 -24.40
C GLY A 217 -0.86 -0.13 -23.51
N LYS A 218 0.32 0.05 -22.90
CA LYS A 218 0.75 -0.74 -21.75
C LYS A 218 -0.22 -0.56 -20.58
N GLY A 219 -0.27 -1.57 -19.72
CA GLY A 219 -1.08 -1.56 -18.51
C GLY A 219 -2.43 -2.25 -18.63
N LYS A 220 -2.91 -2.48 -19.85
CA LYS A 220 -4.28 -2.98 -20.11
C LYS A 220 -4.59 -4.28 -19.39
N GLY A 221 -3.64 -5.21 -19.30
CA GLY A 221 -3.84 -6.48 -18.62
C GLY A 221 -4.21 -6.28 -17.15
N LEU A 222 -3.36 -5.57 -16.39
CA LEU A 222 -3.57 -5.34 -14.96
C LEU A 222 -4.79 -4.46 -14.68
N ILE A 223 -4.99 -3.40 -15.48
CA ILE A 223 -6.19 -2.54 -15.38
C ILE A 223 -7.47 -3.37 -15.62
N GLY A 224 -7.46 -4.26 -16.61
CA GLY A 224 -8.54 -5.21 -16.84
C GLY A 224 -8.73 -6.19 -15.68
N ALA A 225 -7.65 -6.65 -15.05
CA ALA A 225 -7.73 -7.55 -13.89
C ALA A 225 -8.44 -6.87 -12.70
N ILE A 226 -8.13 -5.59 -12.45
CA ILE A 226 -8.83 -4.76 -11.47
C ILE A 226 -10.31 -4.56 -11.84
N ASN A 227 -10.61 -4.27 -13.12
CA ASN A 227 -12.00 -4.18 -13.60
C ASN A 227 -12.78 -5.47 -13.38
N TYR A 228 -12.16 -6.62 -13.62
CA TYR A 228 -12.78 -7.92 -13.42
C TYR A 228 -13.17 -8.10 -11.95
N LEU A 229 -12.23 -7.91 -11.01
CA LEU A 229 -12.52 -8.06 -9.58
C LEU A 229 -13.62 -7.11 -9.11
N SER A 230 -13.53 -5.83 -9.47
CA SER A 230 -14.57 -4.84 -9.18
C SER A 230 -15.92 -5.21 -9.79
N GLY A 231 -15.93 -5.71 -11.04
CA GLY A 231 -17.12 -6.21 -11.73
C GLY A 231 -17.75 -7.45 -11.08
N ARG A 232 -17.00 -8.20 -10.27
CA ARG A 232 -17.51 -9.29 -9.41
C ARG A 232 -17.91 -8.79 -8.02
N ASN A 233 -17.95 -7.47 -7.79
CA ASN A 233 -18.21 -6.80 -6.52
C ASN A 233 -17.23 -7.18 -5.39
N LEU A 234 -16.01 -7.59 -5.75
CA LEU A 234 -14.90 -7.62 -4.80
C LEU A 234 -14.36 -6.20 -4.64
N ASN A 235 -13.80 -5.89 -3.47
CA ASN A 235 -13.43 -4.54 -3.09
C ASN A 235 -12.05 -4.45 -2.42
N ALA A 236 -11.19 -5.46 -2.61
CA ALA A 236 -9.85 -5.47 -2.04
C ALA A 236 -8.86 -6.30 -2.86
N VAL A 237 -7.61 -5.84 -2.89
CA VAL A 237 -6.46 -6.59 -3.43
C VAL A 237 -5.25 -6.31 -2.56
N SER A 238 -4.57 -7.37 -2.13
CA SER A 238 -3.25 -7.27 -1.51
C SER A 238 -2.12 -7.50 -2.50
N PHE A 239 -0.97 -6.94 -2.16
CA PHE A 239 0.27 -7.02 -2.92
C PHE A 239 1.46 -6.64 -2.05
N LEU A 240 2.62 -7.20 -2.37
CA LEU A 240 3.90 -6.77 -1.83
C LEU A 240 4.37 -5.50 -2.54
N THR A 241 5.14 -4.67 -1.84
CA THR A 241 5.88 -3.53 -2.42
C THR A 241 7.40 -3.74 -2.42
N HIS A 242 7.87 -4.77 -1.72
CA HIS A 242 9.25 -5.23 -1.75
C HIS A 242 9.33 -6.73 -1.42
N SER A 243 9.84 -7.55 -2.34
CA SER A 243 9.97 -8.99 -2.18
C SER A 243 11.39 -9.52 -2.34
N TYR A 244 12.42 -8.65 -2.34
CA TYR A 244 13.81 -9.10 -2.42
C TYR A 244 14.19 -10.01 -1.23
N LEU A 245 14.76 -11.19 -1.54
CA LEU A 245 15.02 -12.33 -0.65
C LEU A 245 13.78 -13.12 -0.21
N GLY A 246 12.60 -12.63 -0.59
CA GLY A 246 11.35 -13.36 -0.47
C GLY A 246 11.13 -14.38 -1.59
N SER A 247 9.95 -14.98 -1.59
CA SER A 247 9.56 -16.05 -2.50
C SER A 247 9.30 -15.57 -3.93
N ASP A 248 8.71 -14.38 -4.11
CA ASP A 248 8.57 -13.72 -5.41
C ASP A 248 9.90 -13.13 -5.92
N GLY A 249 10.65 -12.47 -5.04
CA GLY A 249 11.99 -11.94 -5.35
C GLY A 249 12.07 -10.71 -6.25
N ASN A 250 10.97 -10.27 -6.86
CA ASN A 250 10.99 -9.37 -8.03
C ASN A 250 10.16 -8.08 -7.92
N VAL A 251 9.48 -7.85 -6.79
CA VAL A 251 8.80 -6.58 -6.53
C VAL A 251 9.73 -5.69 -5.72
N PHE A 252 9.96 -4.46 -6.18
CA PHE A 252 10.76 -3.45 -5.47
C PHE A 252 10.55 -2.07 -6.10
N ILE A 253 10.61 -1.03 -5.26
CA ILE A 253 10.50 0.38 -5.71
C ILE A 253 11.80 0.93 -6.31
N TYR A 254 12.89 0.19 -6.17
CA TYR A 254 14.26 0.67 -6.43
C TYR A 254 14.72 0.44 -7.88
N LEU A 255 15.88 0.99 -8.24
CA LEU A 255 16.56 0.69 -9.52
C LEU A 255 17.00 -0.78 -9.64
N GLY A 256 16.98 -1.52 -8.53
CA GLY A 256 17.24 -2.94 -8.51
C GLY A 256 16.95 -3.57 -7.15
N PRO A 257 16.88 -4.91 -7.09
CA PRO A 257 16.42 -5.62 -5.89
C PRO A 257 17.31 -5.41 -4.64
N LYS A 258 18.60 -5.14 -4.85
CA LYS A 258 19.61 -4.91 -3.78
C LYS A 258 19.78 -3.44 -3.38
N GLU A 259 19.16 -2.52 -4.11
CA GLU A 259 19.29 -1.07 -3.91
C GLU A 259 18.38 -0.60 -2.75
N ARG A 260 18.78 0.43 -2.01
CA ARG A 260 18.07 0.90 -0.79
C ARG A 260 17.83 2.41 -0.75
N PHE A 261 18.47 3.16 -1.64
CA PHE A 261 18.49 4.61 -1.66
C PHE A 261 18.13 5.21 -3.02
N ARG A 262 18.19 4.44 -4.11
CA ARG A 262 17.83 4.90 -5.47
C ARG A 262 16.53 4.27 -5.94
N ILE A 263 15.55 5.13 -6.20
CA ILE A 263 14.16 4.77 -6.45
C ILE A 263 13.86 4.94 -7.94
N ASP A 264 13.04 4.05 -8.49
CA ASP A 264 12.60 4.06 -9.89
C ASP A 264 11.34 4.90 -10.03
N ILE A 265 11.46 6.08 -10.64
CA ILE A 265 10.39 7.07 -10.70
C ILE A 265 9.32 6.62 -11.69
N SER A 266 9.73 6.19 -12.88
CA SER A 266 8.82 5.76 -13.95
C SER A 266 7.91 4.60 -13.53
N LYS A 267 8.49 3.58 -12.88
CA LYS A 267 7.75 2.44 -12.34
C LYS A 267 6.73 2.87 -11.29
N LEU A 268 7.12 3.74 -10.35
CA LEU A 268 6.21 4.19 -9.30
C LEU A 268 5.11 5.12 -9.81
N ASP A 269 5.36 5.90 -10.86
CA ASP A 269 4.31 6.68 -11.53
C ASP A 269 3.32 5.75 -12.23
N GLN A 270 3.78 4.64 -12.85
CA GLN A 270 2.90 3.62 -13.43
C GLN A 270 2.11 2.84 -12.37
N TRP A 271 2.71 2.54 -11.21
CA TRP A 271 1.97 2.00 -10.06
C TRP A 271 0.86 2.97 -9.61
N GLY A 272 1.17 4.28 -9.59
CA GLY A 272 0.21 5.33 -9.28
C GLY A 272 -1.03 5.30 -10.18
N ILE A 273 -0.87 5.05 -11.48
CA ILE A 273 -1.98 4.88 -12.42
C ILE A 273 -2.89 3.72 -12.00
N VAL A 274 -2.31 2.58 -11.63
CA VAL A 274 -3.07 1.40 -11.18
C VAL A 274 -3.82 1.68 -9.87
N PHE A 275 -3.16 2.31 -8.90
CA PHE A 275 -3.79 2.58 -7.60
C PHE A 275 -4.88 3.67 -7.67
N ASP A 276 -4.70 4.69 -8.51
CA ASP A 276 -5.76 5.66 -8.79
C ASP A 276 -6.96 4.96 -9.46
N HIS A 277 -6.71 4.03 -10.39
CA HIS A 277 -7.76 3.21 -10.99
C HIS A 277 -8.48 2.34 -9.95
N MET A 278 -7.75 1.70 -9.03
CA MET A 278 -8.33 0.95 -7.91
C MET A 278 -9.28 1.82 -7.08
N THR A 279 -8.94 3.09 -6.82
CA THR A 279 -9.85 4.05 -6.16
C THR A 279 -11.15 4.23 -6.95
N THR A 280 -11.06 4.39 -8.27
CA THR A 280 -12.26 4.55 -9.12
C THR A 280 -13.12 3.29 -9.18
N MET A 281 -12.50 2.13 -9.04
CA MET A 281 -13.15 0.81 -9.08
C MET A 281 -13.61 0.32 -7.71
N GLY A 282 -13.41 1.10 -6.64
CA GLY A 282 -13.80 0.71 -5.28
C GLY A 282 -12.99 -0.47 -4.73
N ILE A 283 -11.71 -0.58 -5.12
CA ILE A 283 -10.79 -1.61 -4.64
C ILE A 283 -9.86 -1.03 -3.59
N PHE A 284 -9.95 -1.54 -2.38
CA PHE A 284 -9.04 -1.29 -1.27
C PHE A 284 -7.65 -1.81 -1.62
N ALA A 285 -6.64 -0.95 -1.52
CA ALA A 285 -5.25 -1.30 -1.80
C ALA A 285 -4.56 -1.75 -0.51
N HIS A 286 -4.32 -3.06 -0.37
CA HIS A 286 -3.67 -3.62 0.82
C HIS A 286 -2.15 -3.72 0.63
N PHE A 287 -1.43 -2.67 1.05
CA PHE A 287 0.02 -2.59 0.94
C PHE A 287 0.71 -3.48 1.99
N LYS A 288 1.20 -4.65 1.59
CA LYS A 288 2.16 -5.43 2.40
C LYS A 288 3.58 -4.96 2.06
N PHE A 289 4.33 -4.46 3.03
CA PHE A 289 5.65 -3.88 2.70
C PHE A 289 6.66 -4.90 2.21
N GLY A 290 6.62 -6.13 2.72
CA GLY A 290 7.48 -7.22 2.27
C GLY A 290 7.35 -8.45 3.16
N GLU A 291 7.72 -9.61 2.63
CA GLU A 291 7.86 -10.84 3.41
C GLU A 291 8.89 -10.70 4.54
N ALA A 292 8.81 -11.55 5.56
CA ALA A 292 9.72 -11.53 6.72
C ALA A 292 11.22 -11.46 6.36
N GLN A 293 11.62 -12.13 5.28
CA GLN A 293 12.97 -12.16 4.70
C GLN A 293 13.34 -10.77 4.16
N SER A 294 12.42 -10.16 3.42
CA SER A 294 12.54 -8.86 2.78
C SER A 294 12.61 -7.73 3.82
N LEU A 295 11.84 -7.84 4.90
CA LEU A 295 11.86 -6.87 6.00
C LEU A 295 13.25 -6.73 6.61
N ASN A 296 14.01 -7.81 6.76
CA ASN A 296 15.35 -7.74 7.34
C ASN A 296 16.40 -7.14 6.40
N SER A 297 16.04 -6.95 5.13
CA SER A 297 16.93 -6.39 4.12
C SER A 297 17.08 -4.86 4.19
N TRP A 298 16.27 -4.19 5.01
CA TRP A 298 16.44 -2.77 5.35
C TRP A 298 17.02 -2.60 6.73
N ASP A 299 18.12 -1.86 6.85
CA ASP A 299 18.76 -1.48 8.10
C ASP A 299 18.99 -2.68 9.05
N ASN A 300 19.29 -3.86 8.49
CA ASN A 300 19.41 -5.12 9.24
C ASN A 300 18.18 -5.42 10.15
N GLY A 301 16.98 -5.13 9.67
CA GLY A 301 15.73 -5.36 10.39
C GLY A 301 15.37 -4.27 11.41
N THR A 302 16.07 -3.12 11.39
CA THR A 302 15.79 -1.98 12.29
C THR A 302 15.11 -0.81 11.58
N LEU A 303 14.83 0.27 12.30
CA LEU A 303 14.30 1.53 11.74
C LEU A 303 15.46 2.52 11.55
N GLY A 304 16.22 2.32 10.48
CA GLY A 304 17.33 3.20 10.10
C GLY A 304 16.95 4.13 8.95
N ILE A 305 17.93 4.49 8.14
CA ILE A 305 17.75 5.47 7.05
C ILE A 305 17.02 4.80 5.87
N GLU A 306 17.35 3.56 5.56
CA GLU A 306 16.81 2.84 4.39
C GLU A 306 15.29 2.65 4.52
N ARG A 307 14.83 2.14 5.67
CA ARG A 307 13.41 1.89 5.94
C ARG A 307 12.62 3.18 6.03
N LYS A 308 13.17 4.21 6.68
CA LYS A 308 12.50 5.52 6.76
C LYS A 308 12.31 6.14 5.38
N LEU A 309 13.34 6.05 4.53
CA LEU A 309 13.26 6.55 3.17
C LEU A 309 12.20 5.79 2.37
N TYR A 310 12.21 4.46 2.48
CA TYR A 310 11.21 3.59 1.85
C TYR A 310 9.77 3.95 2.24
N TYR A 311 9.48 4.04 3.54
CA TYR A 311 8.14 4.39 4.03
C TYR A 311 7.73 5.81 3.61
N ARG A 312 8.64 6.78 3.72
CA ARG A 312 8.36 8.15 3.34
C ARG A 312 8.06 8.27 1.84
N GLU A 313 8.77 7.54 0.99
CA GLU A 313 8.52 7.56 -0.46
C GLU A 313 7.12 7.02 -0.78
N LEU A 314 6.78 5.82 -0.29
CA LEU A 314 5.45 5.22 -0.52
C LEU A 314 4.33 6.14 0.00
N VAL A 315 4.50 6.73 1.18
CA VAL A 315 3.53 7.67 1.73
C VAL A 315 3.40 8.93 0.86
N SER A 316 4.52 9.51 0.41
CA SER A 316 4.49 10.71 -0.42
C SER A 316 3.79 10.52 -1.77
N ARG A 317 3.88 9.30 -2.34
CA ARG A 317 3.30 8.97 -3.64
C ARG A 317 1.86 8.48 -3.55
N PHE A 318 1.51 7.72 -2.51
CA PHE A 318 0.28 6.91 -2.49
C PHE A 318 -0.66 7.17 -1.31
N SER A 319 -0.26 7.96 -0.30
CA SER A 319 -1.17 8.24 0.83
C SER A 319 -2.40 9.06 0.44
N HIS A 320 -2.47 9.67 -0.74
CA HIS A 320 -3.70 10.33 -1.18
C HIS A 320 -4.88 9.35 -1.35
N LEU A 321 -4.61 8.07 -1.65
CA LEU A 321 -5.61 7.02 -1.89
C LEU A 321 -6.58 6.89 -0.72
N LEU A 322 -7.87 6.76 -1.00
CA LEU A 322 -8.93 6.84 0.02
C LEU A 322 -9.11 5.56 0.84
N ALA A 323 -8.67 4.42 0.33
CA ALA A 323 -8.91 3.11 0.92
C ALA A 323 -7.65 2.24 0.79
N LEU A 324 -6.82 2.29 1.83
CA LEU A 324 -5.62 1.48 1.95
C LEU A 324 -5.36 1.13 3.42
N ASN A 325 -4.49 0.15 3.65
CA ASN A 325 -3.73 0.00 4.88
C ASN A 325 -2.24 -0.09 4.58
N TRP A 326 -1.44 0.33 5.56
CA TRP A 326 -0.01 0.05 5.60
C TRP A 326 0.20 -1.21 6.45
N ASN A 327 0.43 -2.35 5.81
CA ASN A 327 0.74 -3.59 6.50
C ASN A 327 2.26 -3.75 6.66
N LEU A 328 2.70 -3.85 7.92
CA LEU A 328 4.11 -3.76 8.32
C LEU A 328 5.00 -4.88 7.74
N GLY A 329 4.39 -5.93 7.21
CA GLY A 329 5.05 -6.99 6.47
C GLY A 329 4.19 -8.25 6.41
N GLU A 330 4.56 -9.19 5.55
CA GLU A 330 3.98 -10.53 5.48
C GLU A 330 4.78 -11.47 6.41
N GLU A 331 4.10 -12.49 6.95
CA GLU A 331 4.65 -13.48 7.91
C GLU A 331 5.61 -12.96 9.01
N VAL A 332 5.38 -11.76 9.58
CA VAL A 332 6.32 -11.18 10.58
C VAL A 332 6.54 -12.13 11.76
N VAL A 333 7.82 -12.43 12.05
CA VAL A 333 8.24 -13.31 13.16
C VAL A 333 8.90 -12.50 14.28
N PHE A 334 8.57 -12.86 15.52
CA PHE A 334 9.03 -12.18 16.74
C PHE A 334 9.88 -13.10 17.64
N PRO A 335 10.77 -12.52 18.49
CA PRO A 335 11.52 -13.32 19.45
C PRO A 335 10.59 -13.82 20.56
N VAL A 336 10.58 -15.13 20.78
CA VAL A 336 9.80 -15.76 21.85
C VAL A 336 10.60 -15.72 23.16
N ASP A 337 10.74 -14.54 23.75
CA ASP A 337 11.42 -14.35 25.03
C ASP A 337 10.41 -14.22 26.19
N ALA A 338 9.49 -15.19 26.33
CA ALA A 338 8.56 -15.24 27.49
C ALA A 338 7.90 -16.61 27.81
N ILE A 339 8.37 -17.76 27.31
CA ILE A 339 7.73 -19.07 27.59
C ILE A 339 8.57 -19.93 28.56
N PRO A 340 8.03 -20.40 29.71
CA PRO A 340 8.70 -21.32 30.61
C PRO A 340 9.10 -22.64 29.93
N TYR A 341 10.30 -23.14 30.24
CA TYR A 341 10.95 -24.31 29.63
C TYR A 341 10.16 -25.62 29.84
N THR A 342 9.66 -26.26 28.77
CA THR A 342 9.11 -27.64 28.79
C THR A 342 9.70 -28.52 27.68
N ASN A 343 9.52 -29.85 27.77
CA ASN A 343 10.09 -30.82 26.82
C ASN A 343 9.55 -30.73 25.38
N GLU A 344 8.40 -30.10 25.16
CA GLU A 344 7.86 -29.78 23.82
C GLU A 344 8.77 -28.80 23.04
N ARG A 345 9.64 -28.07 23.75
CA ARG A 345 10.61 -27.13 23.19
C ARG A 345 11.69 -27.78 22.32
N ARG A 346 12.04 -29.06 22.53
CA ARG A 346 13.11 -29.72 21.71
C ARG A 346 12.71 -29.94 20.26
N ILE A 347 11.42 -30.10 19.97
CA ILE A 347 10.91 -30.27 18.59
C ILE A 347 10.70 -28.88 17.96
N LYS A 348 10.22 -27.89 18.73
CA LYS A 348 10.02 -26.50 18.27
C LYS A 348 11.32 -25.68 18.10
N MET A 349 12.38 -25.96 18.86
CA MET A 349 13.68 -25.30 18.72
C MET A 349 14.40 -25.57 17.39
N ARG A 350 14.09 -26.68 16.69
CA ARG A 350 14.60 -26.90 15.34
C ARG A 350 14.05 -25.88 14.34
N ASP A 351 12.83 -25.40 14.60
CA ASP A 351 12.13 -24.39 13.80
C ASP A 351 12.55 -22.97 14.21
N THR A 352 12.71 -22.69 15.52
CA THR A 352 13.27 -21.41 15.98
C THR A 352 14.73 -21.21 15.58
N ALA A 353 15.56 -22.27 15.58
CA ALA A 353 16.93 -22.19 15.06
C ALA A 353 16.97 -22.04 13.54
N PHE A 354 16.01 -22.63 12.81
CA PHE A 354 15.83 -22.40 11.37
C PHE A 354 15.43 -20.94 11.09
N ARG A 355 14.53 -20.36 11.88
CA ARG A 355 14.07 -18.96 11.79
C ARG A 355 15.13 -17.95 12.24
N GLN A 356 15.87 -18.24 13.33
CA GLN A 356 17.02 -17.45 13.77
C GLN A 356 18.15 -17.45 12.75
N ASN A 357 18.45 -18.61 12.13
CA ASN A 357 19.52 -18.73 11.14
C ASN A 357 19.20 -18.03 9.80
N ARG A 358 17.94 -17.66 9.53
CA ARG A 358 17.54 -16.81 8.39
C ARG A 358 17.37 -15.33 8.75
N GLY A 359 17.63 -14.93 10.00
CA GLY A 359 17.49 -13.54 10.44
C GLY A 359 16.05 -13.04 10.52
N LEU A 360 15.04 -13.92 10.58
CA LEU A 360 13.62 -13.56 10.41
C LEU A 360 12.98 -12.86 11.62
N ILE A 361 13.72 -12.62 12.69
CA ILE A 361 13.16 -12.19 13.97
C ILE A 361 13.30 -10.68 14.16
N ILE A 362 12.17 -9.96 14.19
CA ILE A 362 12.13 -8.53 14.49
C ILE A 362 11.48 -8.34 15.87
N PRO A 363 12.14 -7.67 16.83
CA PRO A 363 11.56 -7.40 18.14
C PRO A 363 10.27 -6.58 18.03
N ILE A 364 9.29 -6.85 18.91
CA ILE A 364 8.00 -6.16 18.86
C ILE A 364 8.13 -4.64 19.01
N GLU A 365 9.04 -4.15 19.85
CA GLU A 365 9.29 -2.71 20.00
C GLU A 365 9.90 -2.09 18.73
N THR A 366 10.63 -2.88 17.94
CA THR A 366 11.12 -2.46 16.62
C THR A 366 9.95 -2.36 15.63
N ILE A 367 9.02 -3.33 15.60
CA ILE A 367 7.79 -3.24 14.80
C ILE A 367 6.93 -2.03 15.21
N LYS A 368 6.76 -1.78 16.51
CA LYS A 368 6.08 -0.58 17.01
C LYS A 368 6.74 0.70 16.54
N SER A 369 8.07 0.73 16.47
CA SER A 369 8.79 1.89 15.91
C SER A 369 8.50 2.11 14.43
N PHE A 370 8.30 1.05 13.64
CA PHE A 370 7.93 1.14 12.23
C PHE A 370 6.55 1.79 12.07
N ALA A 371 5.57 1.29 12.82
CA ALA A 371 4.22 1.84 12.83
C ALA A 371 4.19 3.31 13.25
N SER A 372 4.88 3.65 14.35
CA SER A 372 4.97 5.03 14.84
C SER A 372 5.58 5.98 13.79
N TYR A 373 6.59 5.51 13.04
CA TYR A 373 7.17 6.34 11.98
C TYR A 373 6.17 6.56 10.83
N ILE A 374 5.49 5.52 10.36
CA ILE A 374 4.47 5.65 9.30
C ILE A 374 3.38 6.62 9.73
N VAL A 375 2.83 6.46 10.95
CA VAL A 375 1.83 7.39 11.50
C VAL A 375 2.35 8.83 11.59
N SER A 376 3.66 9.02 11.80
CA SER A 376 4.25 10.37 11.85
C SER A 376 4.43 11.03 10.48
N VAL A 377 4.46 10.27 9.39
CA VAL A 377 4.66 10.80 8.03
C VAL A 377 3.41 10.73 7.15
N ASP A 378 2.44 9.88 7.46
CA ASP A 378 1.18 9.77 6.74
C ASP A 378 0.19 10.86 7.20
N PRO A 379 -0.08 11.88 6.37
CA PRO A 379 -0.90 13.02 6.79
C PRO A 379 -2.38 12.67 6.97
N TYR A 380 -2.84 11.52 6.46
CA TYR A 380 -4.25 11.16 6.47
C TYR A 380 -4.60 10.11 7.52
N GLY A 381 -3.59 9.57 8.23
CA GLY A 381 -3.79 8.62 9.32
C GLY A 381 -4.41 7.30 8.87
N HIS A 382 -3.93 6.74 7.76
CA HIS A 382 -4.41 5.43 7.28
C HIS A 382 -4.23 4.35 8.33
N ASN A 383 -5.03 3.32 8.16
CA ASN A 383 -4.98 2.15 9.00
C ASN A 383 -3.62 1.43 8.85
N VAL A 384 -3.01 1.04 9.96
CA VAL A 384 -1.75 0.28 9.98
C VAL A 384 -2.07 -1.13 10.48
N ALA A 385 -1.63 -2.13 9.72
CA ALA A 385 -1.89 -3.53 9.97
C ALA A 385 -0.61 -4.29 10.32
N LEU A 386 -0.78 -5.39 11.06
CA LEU A 386 0.28 -6.35 11.30
C LEU A 386 -0.18 -7.75 10.86
N HIS A 387 0.49 -8.28 9.84
CA HIS A 387 0.40 -9.69 9.47
C HIS A 387 1.55 -10.47 10.11
N THR A 388 1.26 -11.68 10.60
CA THR A 388 2.19 -12.45 11.43
C THR A 388 2.23 -13.88 10.99
N TYR A 389 3.37 -14.54 11.21
CA TYR A 389 3.47 -15.99 11.03
C TYR A 389 2.39 -16.73 11.83
N PRO A 390 1.75 -17.78 11.30
CA PRO A 390 0.44 -18.23 11.77
C PRO A 390 0.48 -19.10 13.03
N THR A 391 1.66 -19.42 13.56
CA THR A 391 1.80 -20.28 14.74
C THR A 391 1.48 -19.51 16.03
N GLU A 392 0.77 -20.15 16.96
CA GLU A 392 0.31 -19.50 18.20
C GLU A 392 1.44 -18.89 19.05
N ASP A 393 2.65 -19.47 19.00
CA ASP A 393 3.82 -18.95 19.70
C ASP A 393 4.38 -17.64 19.11
N VAL A 394 3.98 -17.28 17.88
CA VAL A 394 4.32 -16.01 17.22
C VAL A 394 3.11 -15.08 17.22
N LYS A 395 1.99 -15.52 16.65
CA LYS A 395 0.75 -14.76 16.48
C LYS A 395 0.17 -14.24 17.80
N GLY A 396 0.12 -15.11 18.82
CA GLY A 396 -0.41 -14.79 20.14
C GLY A 396 0.28 -13.60 20.80
N PRO A 397 1.59 -13.70 21.11
CA PRO A 397 2.35 -12.61 21.71
C PRO A 397 2.36 -11.33 20.86
N ALA A 398 2.39 -11.46 19.53
CA ALA A 398 2.37 -10.31 18.63
C ALA A 398 1.08 -9.49 18.78
N TYR A 399 -0.08 -10.14 18.71
CA TYR A 399 -1.35 -9.43 18.83
C TYR A 399 -1.66 -8.97 20.24
N GLU A 400 -1.28 -9.73 21.27
CA GLU A 400 -1.33 -9.27 22.66
C GLU A 400 -0.54 -7.97 22.88
N ALA A 401 0.61 -7.84 22.22
CA ALA A 401 1.50 -6.69 22.39
C ALA A 401 1.09 -5.42 21.62
N ILE A 402 0.20 -5.53 20.63
CA ILE A 402 -0.35 -4.37 19.90
C ILE A 402 -1.71 -3.90 20.42
N ILE A 403 -2.41 -4.71 21.23
CA ILE A 403 -3.65 -4.27 21.88
C ILE A 403 -3.32 -3.07 22.78
N GLY A 404 -4.02 -1.94 22.54
CA GLY A 404 -3.75 -0.68 23.23
C GLY A 404 -2.55 0.11 22.69
N PHE A 405 -1.97 -0.30 21.57
CA PHE A 405 -0.94 0.47 20.86
C PHE A 405 -1.55 1.19 19.64
N ASP A 406 -1.85 2.48 19.81
CA ASP A 406 -2.67 3.28 18.88
C ASP A 406 -2.18 3.33 17.42
N ALA A 407 -0.90 3.06 17.17
CA ALA A 407 -0.31 3.10 15.84
C ALA A 407 -0.52 1.81 15.03
N ILE A 408 -0.98 0.71 15.62
CA ILE A 408 -1.37 -0.52 14.89
C ILE A 408 -2.80 -0.87 15.27
N ARG A 409 -3.69 -0.88 14.28
CA ARG A 409 -5.15 -0.96 14.50
C ARG A 409 -5.78 -2.17 13.84
N THR A 410 -5.00 -2.95 13.08
CA THR A 410 -5.49 -4.14 12.36
C THR A 410 -4.66 -5.37 12.65
N ALA A 411 -5.35 -6.45 13.05
CA ALA A 411 -4.81 -7.79 13.07
C ALA A 411 -5.12 -8.46 11.72
N SER A 412 -4.10 -8.58 10.88
CA SER A 412 -4.17 -9.19 9.55
C SER A 412 -3.81 -10.68 9.69
N LEU A 413 -4.82 -11.53 9.84
CA LEU A 413 -4.65 -12.92 10.27
C LEU A 413 -4.22 -13.84 9.14
N GLN A 414 -3.22 -14.66 9.43
CA GLN A 414 -2.87 -15.87 8.70
C GLN A 414 -3.29 -17.12 9.50
N SER A 415 -3.81 -18.13 8.81
CA SER A 415 -4.16 -19.41 9.44
C SER A 415 -3.31 -20.56 8.89
N ASN A 416 -2.93 -21.52 9.75
CA ASN A 416 -2.12 -22.68 9.37
C ASN A 416 -2.93 -23.80 8.67
N SER A 417 -4.25 -23.80 8.82
CA SER A 417 -5.11 -24.88 8.30
C SER A 417 -6.56 -24.43 8.17
N PHE A 418 -7.30 -25.02 7.23
CA PHE A 418 -8.73 -24.75 7.02
C PHE A 418 -9.64 -25.14 8.21
N LEU A 419 -9.18 -25.96 9.16
CA LEU A 419 -10.04 -26.52 10.19
C LEU A 419 -10.00 -25.69 11.49
N ASN A 420 -11.16 -25.14 11.87
CA ASN A 420 -11.47 -24.48 13.15
C ASN A 420 -10.60 -23.30 13.62
N THR A 421 -9.53 -22.94 12.91
CA THR A 421 -8.63 -21.86 13.34
C THR A 421 -9.22 -20.46 13.11
N THR A 422 -9.92 -20.24 12.00
CA THR A 422 -10.34 -18.90 11.54
C THR A 422 -11.40 -18.26 12.41
N PHE A 423 -12.39 -19.04 12.89
CA PHE A 423 -13.39 -18.59 13.85
C PHE A 423 -12.75 -18.26 15.20
N GLU A 424 -11.94 -19.18 15.71
CA GLU A 424 -11.33 -19.06 17.04
C GLU A 424 -10.36 -17.88 17.09
N ASP A 425 -9.53 -17.70 16.05
CA ASP A 425 -8.61 -16.57 15.92
C ASP A 425 -9.36 -15.24 15.83
N ALA A 426 -10.34 -15.14 14.93
CA ALA A 426 -11.12 -13.92 14.77
C ALA A 426 -11.84 -13.56 16.08
N LEU A 427 -12.53 -14.53 16.69
CA LEU A 427 -13.28 -14.32 17.92
C LEU A 427 -12.36 -13.94 19.09
N ARG A 428 -11.19 -14.57 19.19
CA ARG A 428 -10.20 -14.26 20.22
C ARG A 428 -9.77 -12.81 20.12
N TRP A 429 -9.33 -12.36 18.95
CA TRP A 429 -8.76 -11.02 18.80
C TRP A 429 -9.81 -9.93 18.81
N VAL A 430 -11.01 -10.18 18.25
CA VAL A 430 -12.16 -9.29 18.41
C VAL A 430 -12.49 -9.09 19.89
N ASN A 431 -12.62 -10.17 20.66
CA ASN A 431 -12.99 -10.07 22.08
C ASN A 431 -11.87 -9.49 22.93
N ALA A 432 -10.63 -9.96 22.77
CA ALA A 432 -9.50 -9.51 23.58
C ALA A 432 -9.26 -8.00 23.43
N SER A 433 -9.28 -7.50 22.20
CA SER A 433 -9.09 -6.08 21.90
C SER A 433 -10.26 -5.22 22.39
N THR A 434 -11.51 -5.70 22.23
CA THR A 434 -12.71 -5.02 22.75
C THR A 434 -12.70 -4.92 24.27
N VAL A 435 -12.39 -6.02 24.97
CA VAL A 435 -12.31 -6.06 26.45
C VAL A 435 -11.23 -5.11 26.97
N ALA A 436 -10.13 -4.96 26.23
CA ALA A 436 -9.06 -4.02 26.57
C ALA A 436 -9.39 -2.54 26.27
N GLY A 437 -10.54 -2.26 25.65
CA GLY A 437 -10.95 -0.89 25.29
C GLY A 437 -10.22 -0.31 24.07
N SER A 438 -9.55 -1.15 23.28
CA SER A 438 -8.86 -0.78 22.04
C SER A 438 -9.21 -1.78 20.95
N PRO A 439 -10.45 -1.75 20.41
CA PRO A 439 -10.93 -2.75 19.45
C PRO A 439 -10.07 -2.78 18.19
N LEU A 440 -9.57 -3.96 17.82
CA LEU A 440 -8.84 -4.12 16.56
C LEU A 440 -9.82 -4.36 15.41
N VAL A 441 -9.45 -3.88 14.23
CA VAL A 441 -10.03 -4.36 12.96
C VAL A 441 -9.39 -5.72 12.67
N VAL A 442 -10.17 -6.79 12.68
CA VAL A 442 -9.63 -8.15 12.53
C VAL A 442 -9.99 -8.70 11.16
N THR A 443 -8.99 -8.99 10.32
CA THR A 443 -9.18 -9.47 8.94
C THR A 443 -8.53 -10.85 8.76
N SER A 444 -9.09 -11.71 7.92
CA SER A 444 -8.44 -12.94 7.46
C SER A 444 -7.82 -12.67 6.10
N ASP A 445 -6.50 -12.50 6.10
CA ASP A 445 -5.78 -12.07 4.89
C ASP A 445 -4.95 -13.19 4.29
N GLU A 446 -4.77 -14.31 4.99
CA GLU A 446 -4.17 -15.49 4.38
C GLU A 446 -4.71 -16.78 5.03
N GLN A 447 -5.11 -17.76 4.22
CA GLN A 447 -5.77 -18.97 4.69
C GLN A 447 -4.98 -20.21 4.32
N GLY A 448 -4.64 -21.01 5.33
CA GLY A 448 -3.84 -22.21 5.15
C GLY A 448 -4.65 -23.47 4.81
N PRO A 449 -3.98 -24.53 4.34
CA PRO A 449 -2.55 -24.70 4.43
C PRO A 449 -1.81 -23.98 3.29
N TRP A 450 -0.61 -23.51 3.62
CA TRP A 450 0.25 -22.67 2.79
C TRP A 450 0.52 -23.27 1.39
N GLU A 451 0.48 -24.60 1.23
CA GLU A 451 0.67 -25.24 -0.07
C GLU A 451 -0.47 -25.00 -1.06
N SER A 452 -1.71 -25.05 -0.57
CA SER A 452 -2.91 -25.09 -1.43
C SER A 452 -3.71 -23.81 -1.40
N GLY A 453 -3.78 -23.13 -0.25
CA GLY A 453 -4.71 -22.02 -0.03
C GLY A 453 -6.10 -22.30 -0.62
N ILE A 454 -6.76 -21.28 -1.11
CA ILE A 454 -7.97 -21.45 -1.92
C ILE A 454 -7.54 -21.92 -3.32
N LEU A 455 -7.88 -23.16 -3.67
CA LEU A 455 -7.56 -23.74 -4.98
C LEU A 455 -8.34 -23.05 -6.12
N ALA A 456 -7.92 -23.26 -7.37
CA ALA A 456 -8.69 -22.83 -8.54
C ALA A 456 -9.97 -23.68 -8.73
N ASP A 457 -10.99 -23.11 -9.36
CA ASP A 457 -12.29 -23.75 -9.66
C ASP A 457 -12.15 -25.03 -10.48
N SER A 458 -11.06 -25.17 -11.25
CA SER A 458 -10.77 -26.38 -12.02
C SER A 458 -10.38 -27.57 -11.14
N LEU A 459 -9.95 -27.32 -9.91
CA LEU A 459 -9.53 -28.33 -8.93
C LEU A 459 -10.56 -28.49 -7.80
N ASP A 460 -11.10 -27.39 -7.30
CA ASP A 460 -12.17 -27.37 -6.29
C ASP A 460 -13.29 -26.43 -6.75
N PRO A 461 -14.22 -26.87 -7.61
CA PRO A 461 -15.30 -26.00 -8.11
C PRO A 461 -16.34 -25.63 -7.04
N GLU A 462 -16.49 -26.44 -6.00
CA GLU A 462 -17.55 -26.28 -5.01
C GLU A 462 -17.10 -25.41 -3.83
N HIS A 463 -15.81 -25.45 -3.47
CA HIS A 463 -15.21 -24.69 -2.36
C HIS A 463 -15.92 -24.90 -1.01
N ASP A 464 -16.58 -26.04 -0.83
CA ASP A 464 -17.45 -26.29 0.34
C ASP A 464 -16.69 -26.20 1.66
N LEU A 465 -15.48 -26.77 1.70
CA LEU A 465 -14.62 -26.72 2.88
C LEU A 465 -14.21 -25.29 3.20
N ASN A 466 -13.69 -24.56 2.22
CA ASN A 466 -13.26 -23.16 2.38
C ASN A 466 -14.43 -22.26 2.80
N ARG A 467 -15.58 -22.43 2.17
CA ARG A 467 -16.79 -21.67 2.49
C ARG A 467 -17.25 -21.94 3.92
N SER A 468 -17.38 -23.22 4.31
CA SER A 468 -17.95 -23.60 5.61
C SER A 468 -17.00 -23.47 6.80
N SER A 469 -15.69 -23.62 6.59
CA SER A 469 -14.70 -23.70 7.66
C SER A 469 -13.82 -22.45 7.77
N VAL A 470 -13.85 -21.56 6.78
CA VAL A 470 -12.96 -20.39 6.73
C VAL A 470 -13.73 -19.09 6.54
N LEU A 471 -14.44 -18.96 5.42
CA LEU A 471 -15.13 -17.72 5.05
C LEU A 471 -16.26 -17.36 6.02
N TRP A 472 -17.28 -18.23 6.13
CA TRP A 472 -18.39 -17.98 7.05
C TRP A 472 -17.96 -17.84 8.51
N PRO A 473 -17.09 -18.72 9.05
CA PRO A 473 -16.72 -18.62 10.45
C PRO A 473 -15.95 -17.32 10.78
N HIS A 474 -15.10 -16.81 9.90
CA HIS A 474 -14.42 -15.53 10.11
C HIS A 474 -15.43 -14.37 10.32
N PHE A 475 -16.39 -14.22 9.40
CA PHE A 475 -17.39 -13.18 9.52
C PHE A 475 -18.33 -13.41 10.70
N LEU A 476 -18.79 -14.64 10.96
CA LEU A 476 -19.65 -14.96 12.13
C LEU A 476 -18.97 -14.66 13.48
N ALA A 477 -17.64 -14.64 13.53
CA ALA A 477 -16.87 -14.24 14.70
C ALA A 477 -16.71 -12.70 14.88
N GLY A 478 -17.24 -11.90 13.95
CA GLY A 478 -17.12 -10.43 13.93
C GLY A 478 -15.91 -9.92 13.16
N GLY A 479 -15.36 -10.72 12.24
CA GLY A 479 -14.27 -10.32 11.36
C GLY A 479 -14.69 -9.22 10.37
N ALA A 480 -13.77 -8.30 10.11
CA ALA A 480 -13.98 -7.10 9.30
C ALA A 480 -13.57 -7.27 7.82
N GLY A 481 -12.95 -8.40 7.44
CA GLY A 481 -12.41 -8.53 6.11
C GLY A 481 -11.85 -9.88 5.74
N PHE A 482 -11.92 -10.24 4.45
CA PHE A 482 -11.40 -11.50 3.94
C PHE A 482 -10.72 -11.33 2.58
N GLU A 483 -9.43 -11.68 2.48
CA GLU A 483 -8.69 -11.73 1.21
C GLU A 483 -8.17 -13.15 0.97
N SER A 484 -8.38 -13.67 -0.24
CA SER A 484 -8.12 -15.09 -0.55
C SER A 484 -6.69 -15.34 -0.99
N TYR A 485 -5.99 -16.20 -0.27
CA TYR A 485 -4.67 -16.70 -0.64
C TYR A 485 -4.78 -17.90 -1.60
N ALA A 486 -3.96 -17.96 -2.64
CA ALA A 486 -4.02 -18.95 -3.71
C ALA A 486 -3.10 -20.17 -3.51
N GLY A 487 -2.41 -20.27 -2.37
CA GLY A 487 -1.41 -21.31 -2.11
C GLY A 487 -0.08 -21.03 -2.81
N TRP A 488 1.03 -21.57 -2.34
CA TRP A 488 2.37 -21.17 -2.80
C TRP A 488 2.67 -21.43 -4.30
N TRP A 489 2.95 -22.69 -4.69
CA TRP A 489 3.38 -23.01 -6.08
C TRP A 489 2.93 -24.35 -6.65
N PHE A 490 2.40 -25.26 -5.83
CA PHE A 490 2.17 -26.65 -6.24
C PHE A 490 0.98 -26.81 -7.21
N PHE A 491 0.08 -25.83 -7.25
CA PHE A 491 -1.15 -25.89 -8.02
C PHE A 491 -1.16 -24.81 -9.12
N PRO A 492 -1.91 -24.99 -10.21
CA PRO A 492 -2.07 -23.96 -11.23
C PRO A 492 -2.70 -22.71 -10.63
N GLN A 493 -2.29 -21.53 -11.13
CA GLN A 493 -2.86 -20.26 -10.67
C GLN A 493 -2.69 -20.10 -9.15
N SER A 494 -1.53 -20.53 -8.63
CA SER A 494 -1.06 -20.33 -7.26
C SER A 494 -0.57 -18.90 -7.07
N ASP A 495 -0.22 -18.52 -5.86
CA ASP A 495 0.35 -17.22 -5.52
C ASP A 495 1.54 -16.83 -6.41
N LEU A 496 2.48 -17.76 -6.65
CA LEU A 496 3.62 -17.54 -7.55
C LEU A 496 3.30 -17.64 -9.06
N SER A 497 2.08 -18.03 -9.47
CA SER A 497 1.74 -18.24 -10.89
C SER A 497 0.40 -17.64 -11.34
N LEU A 498 -0.33 -16.97 -10.44
CA LEU A 498 -1.66 -16.41 -10.71
C LEU A 498 -1.57 -15.29 -11.74
N ASN A 499 -2.31 -15.44 -12.84
CA ASN A 499 -2.32 -14.50 -13.95
C ASN A 499 -3.74 -14.34 -14.56
N ASP A 500 -4.71 -15.08 -14.02
CA ASP A 500 -6.12 -15.00 -14.38
C ASP A 500 -7.00 -15.17 -13.14
N TYR A 501 -7.62 -14.08 -12.68
CA TYR A 501 -8.58 -14.11 -11.59
C TYR A 501 -9.85 -14.90 -11.93
N ARG A 502 -10.15 -15.20 -13.20
CA ARG A 502 -11.26 -16.13 -13.55
C ARG A 502 -11.00 -17.57 -13.15
N SER A 503 -9.76 -17.92 -12.81
CA SER A 503 -9.45 -19.23 -12.24
C SER A 503 -10.24 -19.54 -10.97
N ARG A 504 -10.83 -18.51 -10.32
CA ARG A 504 -11.61 -18.60 -9.06
C ARG A 504 -12.97 -17.89 -9.17
N ASP A 505 -13.54 -17.78 -10.36
CA ASP A 505 -14.82 -17.11 -10.62
C ASP A 505 -15.99 -17.62 -9.74
N LYS A 506 -16.08 -18.93 -9.53
CA LYS A 506 -17.06 -19.54 -8.62
C LYS A 506 -16.77 -19.17 -7.18
N TRP A 507 -15.51 -19.18 -6.74
CA TRP A 507 -15.13 -18.76 -5.40
C TRP A 507 -15.51 -17.31 -5.12
N TRP A 508 -15.21 -16.38 -6.03
CA TRP A 508 -15.59 -14.96 -5.90
C TRP A 508 -17.10 -14.79 -5.75
N THR A 509 -17.87 -15.57 -6.50
CA THR A 509 -19.34 -15.59 -6.39
C THR A 509 -19.81 -16.07 -5.02
N GLN A 510 -19.13 -17.06 -4.44
CA GLN A 510 -19.47 -17.57 -3.11
C GLN A 510 -19.09 -16.58 -1.99
N MET A 511 -17.94 -15.91 -2.13
CA MET A 511 -17.52 -14.81 -1.26
C MET A 511 -18.55 -13.70 -1.21
N LEU A 512 -19.03 -13.26 -2.38
CA LEU A 512 -20.02 -12.20 -2.48
C LEU A 512 -21.33 -12.52 -1.74
N ARG A 513 -21.79 -13.78 -1.76
CA ARG A 513 -23.02 -14.18 -1.03
C ARG A 513 -22.92 -13.97 0.48
N VAL A 514 -21.73 -14.13 1.06
CA VAL A 514 -21.51 -13.85 2.49
C VAL A 514 -21.61 -12.35 2.73
N PHE A 515 -21.02 -11.55 1.86
CA PHE A 515 -21.14 -10.09 1.89
C PHE A 515 -22.58 -9.60 1.77
N GLU A 516 -23.32 -10.11 0.79
CA GLU A 516 -24.74 -9.77 0.59
C GLU A 516 -25.59 -10.14 1.83
N PHE A 517 -25.21 -11.19 2.56
CA PHE A 517 -25.86 -11.53 3.82
C PHE A 517 -25.57 -10.49 4.92
N PHE A 518 -24.32 -10.11 5.15
CA PHE A 518 -23.99 -9.15 6.21
C PHE A 518 -24.39 -7.71 5.88
N LEU A 519 -24.38 -7.33 4.60
CA LEU A 519 -24.72 -5.98 4.13
C LEU A 519 -26.21 -5.80 3.80
N GLY A 520 -26.89 -6.87 3.39
CA GLY A 520 -28.27 -6.82 2.88
C GLY A 520 -29.35 -7.04 3.94
N PHE A 521 -28.99 -7.56 5.11
CA PHE A 521 -29.92 -7.76 6.23
C PHE A 521 -29.62 -6.80 7.39
N ASP A 522 -30.65 -6.39 8.11
CA ASP A 522 -30.53 -5.57 9.33
C ASP A 522 -30.06 -6.45 10.50
N LEU A 523 -28.76 -6.76 10.49
CA LEU A 523 -28.11 -7.56 11.52
C LEU A 523 -27.41 -6.64 12.53
N PRO A 524 -27.44 -6.95 13.84
CA PRO A 524 -26.61 -6.27 14.85
C PRO A 524 -25.16 -6.77 14.77
N PHE A 525 -24.56 -6.62 13.58
CA PHE A 525 -23.23 -7.12 13.24
C PHE A 525 -22.12 -6.11 13.51
N TRP A 526 -22.45 -4.84 13.27
CA TRP A 526 -21.55 -3.68 13.32
C TRP A 526 -21.06 -3.38 14.74
#